data_AF-A0A9D8AP09-F1
#
_entry.id   AF-A0A9D8AP09-F1
#
_cell.length_a   1.000
_cell.length_b   1.000
_cell.length_c   1.000
_cell.angle_alpha   90.00
_cell.angle_beta   90.00
_cell.angle_gamma   90.00
#
_symmetry.space_group_name_H-M   'P 1'
#
loop_
_entity.id
_entity.type
_entity.pdbx_description
1 polymer ?
#
loop_
_entity_poly.entity_id
_entity_poly.type
_entity_poly.pdbx_seq_one_letter_code
_entity_poly.pdbx_strand_id
1 'polypeptide(L)' 'MSLKIKNETIKKTTECKTNFSCFNQKTRACCEVEQNVGGTVLFVKYTPEKNCNYMVSFGSNYTCNCPTRKEIFNRYKI' A
#
# COMPACT_ATOMS: atom_id res chain seq x y z
N MET A 1 15.84 5.96 -2.77
CA MET A 1 15.95 4.52 -3.04
C MET A 1 14.56 4.02 -3.32
N SER A 2 14.35 3.47 -4.51
CA SER A 2 13.10 2.81 -4.88
C SER A 2 13.18 1.36 -4.44
N LEU A 3 12.10 0.83 -3.87
CA LEU A 3 12.03 -0.59 -3.52
C LEU A 3 12.14 -1.46 -4.78
N LYS A 4 12.36 -2.78 -4.67
CA LYS A 4 12.22 -3.71 -5.81
C LYS A 4 10.94 -4.52 -5.67
N ILE A 5 9.99 -4.29 -6.58
CA ILE A 5 8.74 -5.07 -6.76
C ILE A 5 8.73 -5.73 -8.13
N LYS A 6 7.94 -6.79 -8.30
CA LYS A 6 7.77 -7.46 -9.59
C LYS A 6 7.04 -6.54 -10.58
N ASN A 7 7.47 -6.56 -11.84
CA ASN A 7 6.77 -5.86 -12.92
C ASN A 7 5.30 -6.31 -13.05
N GLU A 8 5.00 -7.57 -12.75
CA GLU A 8 3.62 -8.07 -12.74
C GLU A 8 2.75 -7.36 -11.70
N THR A 9 3.29 -7.08 -10.52
CA THR A 9 2.57 -6.36 -9.45
C THR A 9 2.31 -4.91 -9.84
N ILE A 10 3.26 -4.27 -10.53
CA ILE A 10 3.10 -2.93 -11.10
C ILE A 10 1.98 -2.94 -12.14
N LYS A 11 1.98 -3.92 -13.05
CA LYS A 11 0.91 -4.08 -14.07
C LYS A 11 -0.47 -4.31 -13.46
N LYS A 12 -0.57 -4.99 -12.32
CA LYS A 12 -1.84 -5.19 -11.58
C LYS A 12 -2.32 -3.94 -10.85
N THR A 13 -1.45 -2.96 -10.65
CA THR A 13 -1.75 -1.72 -9.93
C THR A 13 -2.10 -0.62 -10.94
N THR A 14 -3.26 -0.74 -11.57
CA THR A 14 -3.71 0.12 -12.68
C THR A 14 -4.34 1.45 -12.25
N GLU A 15 -4.82 1.56 -11.02
CA GLU A 15 -5.62 2.69 -10.52
C GLU A 15 -4.86 3.61 -9.55
N CYS A 16 -3.53 3.50 -9.51
CA CYS A 16 -2.71 4.28 -8.59
C CYS A 16 -2.55 5.73 -9.09
N LYS A 17 -3.43 6.62 -8.64
CA LYS A 17 -3.39 8.06 -8.94
C LYS A 17 -2.14 8.77 -8.42
N THR A 18 -1.43 8.17 -7.46
CA THR A 18 -0.24 8.76 -6.85
C THR A 18 1.06 8.31 -7.51
N ASN A 19 1.01 7.74 -8.73
CA ASN A 19 2.18 7.24 -9.47
C ASN A 19 3.13 6.39 -8.61
N PHE A 20 2.57 5.42 -7.88
CA PHE A 20 3.34 4.55 -6.98
C PHE A 20 4.12 5.31 -5.88
N SER A 21 3.65 6.46 -5.40
CA SER A 21 4.33 7.24 -4.34
C SER A 21 4.66 6.41 -3.08
N CYS A 22 3.88 5.38 -2.76
CA CYS A 22 4.17 4.39 -1.70
C CYS A 22 5.45 3.56 -1.92
N PHE A 23 6.07 3.68 -3.09
CA PHE A 23 7.31 3.00 -3.45
C PHE A 23 8.55 3.78 -3.05
N ASN A 24 8.39 5.09 -2.86
CA ASN A 24 9.46 5.99 -2.53
C ASN A 24 9.60 6.09 -1.00
N GLN A 25 10.59 5.42 -0.43
CA GLN A 25 10.86 5.51 1.01
C GLN A 25 11.18 6.94 1.47
N LYS A 26 11.65 7.82 0.57
CA LYS A 26 11.97 9.21 0.93
C LYS A 26 10.72 10.05 1.23
N THR A 27 9.60 9.76 0.60
CA THR A 27 8.38 10.58 0.75
C THR A 27 7.55 10.19 1.97
N ARG A 28 7.89 9.09 2.68
CA ARG A 28 7.04 8.49 3.73
C ARG A 28 5.56 8.37 3.33
N ALA A 29 5.31 8.28 2.02
CA ALA A 29 3.98 8.31 1.46
C ALA A 29 3.27 6.94 1.55
N CYS A 30 3.86 5.94 2.22
CA CYS A 30 3.21 4.67 2.54
C CYS A 30 2.24 4.86 3.71
N CYS A 31 1.06 4.24 3.66
CA CYS A 31 0.20 4.17 4.84
C CYS A 31 0.85 3.29 5.90
N GLU A 32 0.80 3.71 7.16
CA GLU A 32 1.25 2.89 8.30
C GLU A 32 0.38 1.64 8.38
N VAL A 33 1.00 0.46 8.43
CA VAL A 33 0.28 -0.81 8.56
C VAL A 33 0.12 -1.11 10.04
N GLU A 34 -1.13 -1.21 10.50
CA GLU A 34 -1.44 -1.58 11.88
C GLU A 34 -1.47 -3.09 12.05
N GLN A 35 -2.07 -3.79 11.09
CA GLN A 35 -2.22 -5.24 11.14
C GLN A 35 -2.11 -5.86 9.75
N ASN A 36 -1.60 -7.09 9.69
CA ASN A 36 -1.62 -7.91 8.49
C ASN A 36 -2.36 -9.20 8.79
N VAL A 37 -3.46 -9.43 8.06
CA VAL A 37 -4.26 -10.66 8.16
C VAL A 37 -3.90 -11.57 7.00
N GLY A 38 -3.29 -12.71 7.33
CA GLY A 38 -3.00 -13.80 6.38
C GLY A 38 -2.10 -13.41 5.21
N GLY A 39 -1.25 -12.39 5.35
CA GLY A 39 -0.37 -11.92 4.27
C GLY A 39 -1.11 -11.24 3.10
N THR A 40 -2.42 -11.10 3.21
CA THR A 40 -3.31 -10.80 2.09
C THR A 40 -4.07 -9.50 2.29
N VAL A 41 -4.44 -9.17 3.53
CA VAL A 41 -5.16 -7.92 3.86
C VAL A 41 -4.30 -7.12 4.82
N LEU A 42 -3.96 -5.89 4.43
CA LEU A 42 -3.23 -4.95 5.27
C LEU A 42 -4.22 -3.95 5.85
N PHE A 43 -4.36 -3.93 7.16
CA PHE A 43 -5.01 -2.84 7.88
C PHE A 43 -4.03 -1.69 8.00
N VAL A 44 -4.47 -0.50 7.62
CA VAL A 44 -3.65 0.70 7.60
C VAL A 44 -4.34 1.82 8.37
N LYS A 45 -3.54 2.70 8.97
CA LYS A 45 -4.08 3.94 9.50
C LYS A 45 -4.59 4.81 8.36
N TYR A 46 -5.74 5.42 8.60
CA TYR A 46 -6.25 6.48 7.73
C TYR A 46 -5.19 7.56 7.57
N THR A 47 -4.89 7.93 6.33
CA THR A 47 -4.05 9.09 6.05
C THR A 47 -4.86 10.03 5.16
N PRO A 48 -5.41 11.13 5.69
CA PRO A 48 -6.29 12.04 4.93
C PRO A 48 -5.60 12.65 3.72
N GLU A 49 -4.28 12.78 3.75
CA GLU A 49 -3.46 13.34 2.67
C GLU A 49 -3.36 12.41 1.43
N LYS A 50 -3.82 11.16 1.52
CA LYS A 50 -3.67 10.16 0.46
C LYS A 50 -5.00 9.84 -0.18
N ASN A 51 -5.30 10.52 -1.28
CA ASN A 51 -6.35 10.12 -2.24
C ASN A 51 -5.96 8.80 -2.93
N CYS A 52 -6.06 7.69 -2.21
CA CYS A 52 -5.69 6.36 -2.67
C CYS A 52 -6.94 5.52 -2.94
N ASN A 53 -7.20 5.21 -4.21
CA ASN A 53 -8.33 4.35 -4.61
C ASN A 53 -8.26 2.93 -4.05
N TYR A 54 -7.08 2.48 -3.63
CA TYR A 54 -6.88 1.15 -3.05
C TYR A 54 -7.11 1.09 -1.54
N MET A 55 -7.39 2.22 -0.89
CA MET A 55 -7.74 2.27 0.52
C MET A 55 -9.25 2.12 0.66
N VAL A 56 -9.69 1.10 1.39
CA VAL A 56 -11.10 0.77 1.59
C VAL A 56 -11.40 0.85 3.09
N SER A 57 -12.46 1.56 3.47
CA SER A 57 -12.95 1.59 4.85
C SER A 57 -13.52 0.22 5.24
N PHE A 58 -13.18 -0.24 6.44
CA PHE A 58 -13.66 -1.49 7.02
C PHE A 58 -14.06 -1.25 8.48
N GLY A 59 -15.34 -0.98 8.72
CA GLY A 59 -15.84 -0.55 10.03
C GLY A 59 -15.19 0.78 10.45
N SER A 60 -14.51 0.77 11.60
CA SER A 60 -13.75 1.91 12.14
C SER A 60 -12.31 1.99 11.63
N ASN A 61 -11.83 1.00 10.89
CA ASN A 61 -10.46 0.93 10.37
C ASN A 61 -10.43 1.06 8.85
N TYR A 62 -9.21 1.10 8.28
CA TYR A 62 -9.00 1.14 6.85
C TYR A 62 -8.13 -0.04 6.42
N THR A 63 -8.40 -0.55 5.22
CA THR A 63 -7.63 -1.64 4.62
C THR A 63 -7.02 -1.17 3.32
N CYS A 64 -5.80 -1.63 3.04
CA CYS A 64 -5.11 -1.38 1.78
C CYS A 64 -5.15 -2.64 0.91
N ASN A 65 -5.83 -2.51 -0.23
CA ASN A 65 -5.91 -3.56 -1.25
C ASN A 65 -4.91 -3.40 -2.40
N CYS A 66 -4.00 -2.43 -2.30
CA CYS A 66 -3.02 -2.16 -3.33
C CYS A 66 -2.08 -3.37 -3.51
N PRO A 67 -2.00 -3.98 -4.73
CA PRO A 67 -1.10 -5.11 -4.99
C PRO A 67 0.35 -4.76 -4.67
N THR A 68 0.76 -3.54 -5.06
CA THR A 68 2.09 -3.02 -4.79
C THR A 68 2.38 -2.89 -3.29
N ARG A 69 1.44 -2.36 -2.50
CA ARG A 69 1.62 -2.24 -1.03
C ARG A 69 1.72 -3.60 -0.36
N LYS A 70 0.90 -4.57 -0.79
CA LYS A 70 0.96 -5.95 -0.29
C LYS A 70 2.31 -6.59 -0.56
N GLU A 71 2.83 -6.45 -1.78
CA GLU A 71 4.15 -7.00 -2.12
C GLU A 71 5.29 -6.32 -1.35
N ILE A 72 5.22 -4.99 -1.17
CA ILE A 72 6.20 -4.24 -0.36
C ILE A 72 6.20 -4.74 1.08
N PHE A 73 5.03 -4.80 1.72
CA PHE A 73 4.93 -5.26 3.10
C PHE A 73 5.39 -6.72 3.22
N ASN A 74 5.04 -7.58 2.27
CA ASN A 74 5.43 -8.98 2.33
C ASN A 74 6.95 -9.17 2.20
N ARG A 75 7.61 -8.40 1.33
CA ARG A 75 9.07 -8.51 1.10
C ARG A 75 9.91 -7.79 2.14
N TYR A 76 9.50 -6.59 2.55
CA TYR A 76 10.33 -5.69 3.33
C TYR A 76 9.80 -5.47 4.76
N LYS A 77 8.57 -5.93 5.07
CA LYS A 77 7.88 -5.70 6.35
C LYS A 77 7.75 -4.21 6.71
N ILE A 78 7.69 -3.35 5.68
CA ILE A 78 7.45 -1.91 5.75
C ILE A 78 5.99 -1.65 5.42
#